data_AF-A0A3M2C3X2-F1
#
_entry.id   AF-A0A3M2C3X2-F1
#
_cell.length_a   1.000
_cell.length_b   1.000
_cell.length_c   1.000
_cell.angle_alpha   90.00
_cell.angle_beta   90.00
_cell.angle_gamma   90.00
#
_symmetry.space_group_name_H-M   'P 1'
#
loop_
_entity.id
_entity.type
_entity.pdbx_description
1 polymer ?
#
loop_
_entity_poly.entity_id
_entity_poly.type
_entity_poly.pdbx_seq_one_letter_code
_entity_poly.pdbx_strand_id
1 'polypeptide(L)'
;MANTENLNLPVVAASQAQKHVTVNESLYALDAIVQLAVIDKDLTSPPGSPTAGDRYIVGASSTGAWAGQDGNIAAYQNGTWEFYTPKSGWVVYVEDEGIQYLYLSGAWSSLNLSPDGIQDLELLGVNTTADATNRLSVSSPATLFTGEGAGHQLKINKAADTDTASLLFQSNLTGHAEMGLAGSTDFTIKTSSDGTSWFTALQCASANGMVSFPAGVSGRIEVFNTGNS
;
A
#
# COMPACT_ATOMS: atom_id res chain seq x y z
N MET A 1 0.24 -40.87 24.40
CA MET A 1 0.69 -39.55 24.86
C MET A 1 -0.22 -38.54 24.18
N ALA A 2 -0.72 -37.53 24.90
CA ALA A 2 -1.50 -36.46 24.29
C ALA A 2 -0.56 -35.50 23.55
N ASN A 3 -1.06 -34.83 22.52
CA ASN A 3 -0.31 -33.84 21.75
C ASN A 3 -1.10 -32.52 21.75
N THR A 4 -0.44 -31.40 21.44
CA THR A 4 -1.12 -30.13 21.16
C THR A 4 -1.85 -30.17 19.82
N GLU A 5 -2.85 -29.31 19.62
CA GLU A 5 -3.80 -29.45 18.53
C GLU A 5 -3.25 -28.96 17.17
N ASN A 6 -2.49 -27.85 17.15
CA ASN A 6 -2.06 -27.22 15.90
C ASN A 6 -0.73 -27.76 15.37
N LEU A 7 0.27 -27.86 16.23
CA LEU A 7 1.65 -28.23 15.90
C LEU A 7 1.98 -29.68 16.29
N ASN A 8 1.03 -30.40 16.88
CA ASN A 8 1.18 -31.81 17.26
C ASN A 8 2.37 -32.05 18.20
N LEU A 9 2.61 -31.13 19.15
CA LEU A 9 3.73 -31.21 20.10
C LEU A 9 3.40 -32.21 21.21
N PRO A 10 4.28 -33.18 21.50
CA PRO A 10 4.01 -34.19 22.54
C PRO A 10 4.06 -33.59 23.94
N VAL A 11 2.99 -33.79 24.73
CA VAL A 11 2.95 -33.31 26.13
C VAL A 11 3.63 -34.29 27.08
N VAL A 12 4.21 -33.76 28.15
CA VAL A 12 4.91 -34.54 29.17
C VAL A 12 3.89 -35.18 30.12
N ALA A 13 4.02 -36.49 30.35
CA ALA A 13 3.19 -37.23 31.29
C ALA A 13 3.42 -36.80 32.75
N ALA A 14 2.41 -36.94 33.60
CA ALA A 14 2.50 -36.63 35.02
C ALA A 14 3.64 -37.40 35.70
N SER A 15 4.45 -36.71 36.50
CA SER A 15 5.59 -37.28 37.23
C SER A 15 5.81 -36.55 38.55
N GLN A 16 6.69 -37.07 39.41
CA GLN A 16 7.01 -36.43 40.69
C GLN A 16 7.66 -35.05 40.48
N ALA A 17 7.27 -34.09 41.32
CA ALA A 17 7.64 -32.67 41.30
C ALA A 17 6.91 -31.75 40.30
N GLN A 18 5.81 -32.18 39.67
CA GLN A 18 4.88 -31.32 38.89
C GLN A 18 5.48 -30.43 37.77
N LYS A 19 6.76 -30.58 37.42
CA LYS A 19 7.42 -29.85 36.31
C LYS A 19 6.70 -29.99 34.96
N HIS A 20 5.93 -31.07 34.78
CA HIS A 20 5.12 -31.29 33.59
C HIS A 20 4.05 -30.21 33.40
N VAL A 21 3.57 -29.58 34.48
CA VAL A 21 2.56 -28.51 34.41
C VAL A 21 3.10 -27.31 33.64
N THR A 22 4.18 -26.68 34.15
CA THR A 22 4.78 -25.50 33.53
C THR A 22 5.33 -25.77 32.13
N VAL A 23 5.87 -26.97 31.89
CA VAL A 23 6.36 -27.35 30.55
C VAL A 23 5.18 -27.50 29.58
N ASN A 24 4.12 -28.18 29.98
CA ASN A 24 2.95 -28.36 29.11
C ASN A 24 2.25 -27.02 28.84
N GLU A 25 2.12 -26.14 29.83
CA GLU A 25 1.63 -24.76 29.65
C GLU A 25 2.45 -23.99 28.60
N SER A 26 3.78 -24.14 28.63
CA SER A 26 4.66 -23.53 27.63
C SER A 26 4.47 -24.14 26.24
N LEU A 27 4.24 -25.45 26.13
CA LEU A 27 3.98 -26.13 24.85
C LEU A 27 2.64 -25.68 24.25
N TYR A 28 1.60 -25.55 25.07
CA TYR A 28 0.30 -25.01 24.68
C TYR A 28 0.41 -23.55 24.21
N ALA A 29 1.20 -22.72 24.91
CA ALA A 29 1.48 -21.36 24.46
C ALA A 29 2.19 -21.33 23.10
N LEU A 30 3.21 -22.18 22.89
CA LEU A 30 3.91 -22.27 21.60
C LEU A 30 2.99 -22.76 20.47
N ASP A 31 2.14 -23.74 20.74
CA ASP A 31 1.13 -24.25 19.80
C ASP A 31 0.17 -23.15 19.32
N ALA A 32 -0.21 -22.26 20.23
CA ALA A 32 -1.10 -21.16 19.91
C ALA A 32 -0.43 -20.08 19.05
N ILE A 33 0.79 -19.66 19.39
CA ILE A 33 1.40 -18.40 18.88
C ILE A 33 2.48 -18.59 17.81
N VAL A 34 2.97 -19.81 17.58
CA VAL A 34 3.95 -20.10 16.51
C VAL A 34 3.22 -20.50 15.24
N GLN A 35 3.69 -20.00 14.08
CA GLN A 35 2.99 -20.14 12.80
C GLN A 35 1.51 -19.73 12.95
N LEU A 36 1.30 -18.58 13.59
CA LEU A 36 0.00 -18.11 14.04
C LEU A 36 -0.95 -17.94 12.85
N ALA A 37 -2.03 -18.71 12.86
CA ALA A 37 -3.16 -18.58 11.98
C ALA A 37 -4.42 -18.49 12.84
N VAL A 38 -5.33 -17.59 12.50
CA VAL A 38 -6.60 -17.39 13.19
C VAL A 38 -7.73 -17.50 12.19
N ILE A 39 -8.87 -18.00 12.65
CA ILE A 39 -10.05 -18.21 11.82
C ILE A 39 -10.64 -16.86 11.38
N ASP A 40 -10.73 -15.92 12.33
CA ASP A 40 -11.33 -14.60 12.18
C ASP A 40 -10.65 -13.64 13.18
N LYS A 41 -10.65 -12.34 12.88
CA LYS A 41 -10.04 -11.29 13.71
C LYS A 41 -10.99 -10.23 14.30
N ASP A 42 -12.27 -10.22 13.94
CA ASP A 42 -13.20 -9.16 14.33
C ASP A 42 -14.48 -9.63 15.05
N LEU A 43 -14.59 -10.91 15.35
CA LEU A 43 -15.59 -11.43 16.28
C LEU A 43 -15.45 -10.82 17.68
N THR A 44 -16.56 -10.28 18.20
CA THR A 44 -16.64 -9.68 19.54
C THR A 44 -17.16 -10.65 20.60
N SER A 45 -17.49 -11.88 20.25
CA SER A 45 -17.96 -12.92 21.16
C SER A 45 -17.47 -14.29 20.71
N PRO A 46 -17.15 -15.21 21.63
CA PRO A 46 -16.72 -16.55 21.26
C PRO A 46 -17.80 -17.28 20.43
N PRO A 47 -17.40 -18.11 19.45
CA PRO A 47 -18.34 -18.98 18.76
C PRO A 47 -19.03 -19.92 19.75
N GLY A 48 -20.27 -20.32 19.44
CA GLY A 48 -21.08 -21.17 20.32
C GLY A 48 -20.61 -22.63 20.40
N SER A 49 -19.71 -23.05 19.51
CA SER A 49 -19.19 -24.43 19.46
C SER A 49 -17.74 -24.42 18.96
N PRO A 50 -16.78 -23.90 19.75
CA PRO A 50 -15.37 -23.88 19.36
C PRO A 50 -14.79 -25.29 19.36
N THR A 51 -13.90 -25.54 18.41
CA THR A 51 -13.09 -26.76 18.36
C THR A 51 -11.72 -26.53 18.99
N ALA A 52 -11.13 -27.59 19.56
CA ALA A 52 -9.81 -27.51 20.16
C ALA A 52 -8.79 -27.11 19.09
N GLY A 53 -7.95 -26.12 19.40
CA GLY A 53 -7.00 -25.53 18.45
C GLY A 53 -7.51 -24.28 17.72
N ASP A 54 -8.82 -23.98 17.80
CA ASP A 54 -9.37 -22.74 17.23
C ASP A 54 -8.68 -21.52 17.81
N ARG A 55 -8.34 -20.58 16.93
CA ARG A 55 -7.67 -19.32 17.30
C ARG A 55 -8.38 -18.14 16.63
N TYR A 56 -8.50 -17.05 17.37
CA TYR A 56 -9.14 -15.81 16.93
C TYR A 56 -8.31 -14.60 17.41
N ILE A 57 -8.38 -13.49 16.69
CA ILE A 57 -8.11 -12.18 17.33
C ILE A 57 -9.45 -11.68 17.88
N VAL A 58 -9.48 -11.31 19.15
CA VAL A 58 -10.69 -10.80 19.79
C VAL A 58 -11.00 -9.39 19.28
N GLY A 59 -12.17 -9.21 18.69
CA GLY A 59 -12.67 -7.91 18.23
C GLY A 59 -12.88 -6.92 19.39
N ALA A 60 -12.93 -5.63 19.06
CA ALA A 60 -13.15 -4.57 20.04
C ALA A 60 -14.53 -4.68 20.71
N SER A 61 -14.66 -4.21 21.96
CA SER A 61 -15.89 -4.32 22.75
C SER A 61 -16.34 -5.78 22.96
N SER A 62 -15.38 -6.64 23.28
CA SER A 62 -15.61 -8.08 23.48
C SER A 62 -16.60 -8.40 24.60
N THR A 63 -17.29 -9.52 24.45
CA THR A 63 -18.36 -9.99 25.35
C THR A 63 -18.21 -11.48 25.68
N GLY A 64 -19.03 -11.97 26.63
CA GLY A 64 -19.02 -13.37 27.03
C GLY A 64 -17.69 -13.79 27.63
N ALA A 65 -17.17 -14.97 27.26
CA ALA A 65 -15.89 -15.45 27.74
C ALA A 65 -14.69 -14.61 27.27
N TRP A 66 -14.88 -13.77 26.24
CA TRP A 66 -13.83 -12.91 25.69
C TRP A 66 -13.80 -11.51 26.32
N ALA A 67 -14.74 -11.18 27.22
CA ALA A 67 -14.87 -9.83 27.77
C ALA A 67 -13.55 -9.31 28.38
N GLY A 68 -13.10 -8.14 27.89
CA GLY A 68 -11.87 -7.48 28.33
C GLY A 68 -10.59 -7.99 27.67
N GLN A 69 -10.70 -8.83 26.63
CA GLN A 69 -9.57 -9.41 25.91
C GLN A 69 -9.39 -8.82 24.50
N ASP A 70 -9.95 -7.63 24.25
CA ASP A 70 -9.87 -6.92 22.98
C ASP A 70 -8.44 -6.90 22.40
N GLY A 71 -8.30 -7.33 21.16
CA GLY A 71 -7.03 -7.37 20.42
C GLY A 71 -6.08 -8.52 20.79
N ASN A 72 -6.37 -9.29 21.84
CA ASN A 72 -5.58 -10.48 22.20
C ASN A 72 -5.89 -11.65 21.27
N ILE A 73 -4.95 -12.60 21.19
CA ILE A 73 -5.20 -13.91 20.56
C ILE A 73 -5.97 -14.77 21.55
N ALA A 74 -7.19 -15.16 21.21
CA ALA A 74 -7.95 -16.16 21.93
C ALA A 74 -7.72 -17.53 21.29
N ALA A 75 -7.29 -18.52 22.08
CA ALA A 75 -7.07 -19.88 21.63
C ALA A 75 -7.88 -20.85 22.48
N TYR A 76 -8.68 -21.72 21.85
CA TYR A 76 -9.48 -22.71 22.56
C TYR A 76 -8.67 -23.97 22.81
N GLN A 77 -8.25 -24.17 24.06
CA GLN A 77 -7.35 -25.24 24.47
C GLN A 77 -7.84 -25.87 25.77
N ASN A 78 -7.73 -27.19 25.89
CA ASN A 78 -8.15 -27.93 27.08
C ASN A 78 -9.60 -27.64 27.54
N GLY A 79 -10.48 -27.26 26.60
CA GLY A 79 -11.88 -26.92 26.88
C GLY A 79 -12.10 -25.50 27.45
N THR A 80 -11.08 -24.64 27.45
CA THR A 80 -11.16 -23.25 27.90
C THR A 80 -10.55 -22.29 26.88
N TRP A 81 -10.90 -21.01 26.98
CA TRP A 81 -10.24 -19.95 26.21
C TRP A 81 -9.00 -19.47 26.95
N GLU A 82 -7.85 -19.60 26.32
CA GLU A 82 -6.58 -19.01 26.74
C GLU A 82 -6.31 -17.76 25.91
N PHE A 83 -5.75 -16.72 26.54
CA PHE A 83 -5.52 -15.43 25.90
C PHE A 83 -4.04 -15.06 25.90
N TYR A 84 -3.55 -14.65 24.73
CA TYR A 84 -2.16 -14.21 24.55
C TYR A 84 -2.11 -12.78 24.04
N THR A 85 -1.47 -11.90 24.82
CA THR A 85 -1.26 -10.51 24.42
C THR A 85 -0.18 -10.43 23.33
N PRO A 86 -0.51 -9.92 22.13
CA PRO A 86 0.45 -9.81 21.05
C PRO A 86 1.56 -8.81 21.37
N LYS A 87 2.75 -9.08 20.83
CA LYS A 87 3.93 -8.20 20.94
C LYS A 87 4.29 -7.62 19.59
N SER A 88 4.88 -6.42 19.61
CA SER A 88 5.37 -5.77 18.40
C SER A 88 6.24 -6.73 17.58
N GLY A 89 5.93 -6.90 16.29
CA GLY A 89 6.62 -7.81 15.38
C GLY A 89 5.93 -9.16 15.16
N TRP A 90 4.83 -9.47 15.86
CA TRP A 90 4.06 -10.69 15.62
C TRP A 90 3.35 -10.65 14.27
N VAL A 91 3.37 -11.77 13.54
CA VAL A 91 2.65 -11.94 12.28
C VAL A 91 1.58 -13.01 12.48
N VAL A 92 0.41 -12.79 11.91
CA VAL A 92 -0.72 -13.73 11.91
C VAL A 92 -1.31 -13.82 10.50
N TYR A 93 -1.69 -15.01 10.08
CA TYR A 93 -2.55 -15.20 8.92
C TYR A 93 -4.01 -15.28 9.38
N VAL A 94 -4.90 -14.50 8.78
CA VAL A 94 -6.34 -14.54 9.06
C VAL A 94 -7.02 -15.31 7.92
N GLU A 95 -7.63 -16.44 8.25
CA GLU A 95 -8.06 -17.45 7.27
C GLU A 95 -9.27 -17.01 6.43
N ASP A 96 -10.25 -16.35 7.05
CA ASP A 96 -11.46 -15.86 6.38
C ASP A 96 -11.17 -14.75 5.35
N GLU A 97 -10.15 -13.94 5.59
CA GLU A 97 -9.70 -12.86 4.71
C GLU A 97 -8.60 -13.28 3.72
N GLY A 98 -7.81 -14.31 4.06
CA GLY A 98 -6.65 -14.72 3.27
C GLY A 98 -5.47 -13.74 3.33
N ILE A 99 -5.35 -12.98 4.42
CA ILE A 99 -4.39 -11.87 4.57
C ILE A 99 -3.48 -12.09 5.79
N GLN A 100 -2.21 -11.70 5.67
CA GLN A 100 -1.30 -11.60 6.81
C GLN A 100 -1.43 -10.23 7.50
N TYR A 101 -1.40 -10.22 8.81
CA TYR A 101 -1.36 -9.03 9.65
C TYR A 101 -0.10 -9.02 10.49
N LEU A 102 0.42 -7.82 10.75
CA LEU A 102 1.55 -7.56 11.62
C LEU A 102 1.11 -6.68 12.79
N TYR A 103 1.45 -7.10 14.01
CA TYR A 103 1.19 -6.31 15.20
C TYR A 103 2.30 -5.28 15.42
N LEU A 104 1.96 -4.00 15.35
CA LEU A 104 2.88 -2.87 15.59
C LEU A 104 2.15 -1.75 16.32
N SER A 105 2.89 -1.01 17.16
CA SER A 105 2.37 0.19 17.83
C SER A 105 1.04 -0.01 18.59
N GLY A 106 0.78 -1.22 19.08
CA GLY A 106 -0.44 -1.55 19.84
C GLY A 106 -1.65 -1.93 18.99
N ALA A 107 -1.49 -2.20 17.69
CA ALA A 107 -2.58 -2.60 16.80
C ALA A 107 -2.13 -3.64 15.76
N TRP A 108 -3.08 -4.45 15.29
CA TRP A 108 -2.90 -5.30 14.11
C TRP A 108 -3.13 -4.47 12.85
N SER A 109 -2.17 -4.49 11.92
CA SER A 109 -2.28 -3.86 10.60
C SER A 109 -2.01 -4.90 9.52
N SER A 110 -2.71 -4.82 8.38
CA SER A 110 -2.48 -5.73 7.28
C SER A 110 -1.06 -5.56 6.73
N LEU A 111 -0.37 -6.67 6.50
CA LEU A 111 0.74 -6.70 5.57
C LEU A 111 0.12 -6.61 4.17
N ASN A 112 -0.03 -5.41 3.63
CA ASN A 112 -0.57 -5.19 2.28
C ASN A 112 0.39 -5.73 1.19
N LEU A 113 0.46 -7.05 1.08
CA LEU A 113 0.78 -7.83 -0.11
C LEU A 113 -0.54 -8.46 -0.58
N SER A 114 -1.61 -7.66 -0.70
CA SER A 114 -2.96 -8.22 -0.93
C SER A 114 -3.13 -8.70 -2.39
N PRO A 115 -4.09 -9.62 -2.63
CA PRO A 115 -4.51 -10.00 -3.98
C PRO A 115 -5.03 -8.83 -4.83
N ASP A 116 -5.47 -7.75 -4.19
CA ASP A 116 -5.99 -6.52 -4.82
C ASP A 116 -4.89 -5.52 -5.19
N GLY A 117 -3.63 -5.88 -4.93
CA GLY A 117 -2.44 -5.12 -5.27
C GLY A 117 -1.95 -4.19 -4.17
N ILE A 118 -0.87 -3.47 -4.48
CA ILE A 118 -0.25 -2.53 -3.57
C ILE A 118 -0.94 -1.16 -3.73
N GLN A 119 -1.64 -0.72 -2.68
CA GLN A 119 -2.37 0.56 -2.65
C GLN A 119 -1.85 1.46 -1.51
N ASP A 120 -2.14 2.76 -1.59
CA ASP A 120 -1.88 3.77 -0.55
C ASP A 120 -0.41 3.86 -0.06
N LEU A 121 0.55 3.59 -0.95
CA LEU A 121 1.96 3.84 -0.66
C LEU A 121 2.22 5.33 -0.49
N GLU A 122 2.79 5.71 0.65
CA GLU A 122 3.22 7.09 0.86
C GLU A 122 4.41 7.46 -0.05
N LEU A 123 5.36 6.54 -0.23
CA LEU A 123 6.58 6.69 -1.03
C LEU A 123 6.92 5.37 -1.75
N LEU A 124 7.30 5.45 -3.04
CA LEU A 124 7.79 4.32 -3.83
C LEU A 124 9.05 4.71 -4.61
N GLY A 125 10.18 4.16 -4.18
CA GLY A 125 11.48 4.32 -4.85
C GLY A 125 11.91 3.06 -5.59
N VAL A 126 12.28 3.19 -6.87
CA VAL A 126 12.85 2.11 -7.70
C VAL A 126 14.29 2.46 -8.02
N ASN A 127 15.24 1.78 -7.36
CA ASN A 127 16.69 2.01 -7.48
C ASN A 127 17.13 3.46 -7.14
N THR A 128 16.28 4.17 -6.40
CA THR A 128 16.53 5.49 -5.81
C THR A 128 15.56 5.71 -4.65
N THR A 129 15.78 6.72 -3.82
CA THR A 129 14.90 7.07 -2.71
C THR A 129 13.82 8.05 -3.17
N ALA A 130 12.55 7.73 -2.90
CA ALA A 130 11.44 8.67 -3.05
C ALA A 130 11.38 9.65 -1.89
N ASP A 131 10.85 10.84 -2.13
CA ASP A 131 10.75 11.92 -1.13
C ASP A 131 9.34 12.55 -1.13
N ALA A 132 9.09 13.50 -0.22
CA ALA A 132 7.78 14.12 -0.07
C ALA A 132 7.29 14.88 -1.32
N THR A 133 8.20 15.25 -2.23
CA THR A 133 7.89 15.90 -3.52
C THR A 133 7.75 14.84 -4.62
N ASN A 134 8.74 13.97 -4.75
CA ASN A 134 8.79 12.88 -5.72
C ASN A 134 8.38 11.57 -5.04
N ARG A 135 7.08 11.42 -4.81
CA ARG A 135 6.54 10.24 -4.10
C ARG A 135 6.69 8.94 -4.90
N LEU A 136 6.81 9.03 -6.22
CA LEU A 136 7.29 7.95 -7.09
C LEU A 136 8.60 8.39 -7.73
N SER A 137 9.70 7.72 -7.38
CA SER A 137 11.04 8.01 -7.93
C SER A 137 11.64 6.76 -8.57
N VAL A 138 12.12 6.88 -9.81
CA VAL A 138 12.70 5.77 -10.57
C VAL A 138 14.07 6.17 -11.12
N SER A 139 15.11 5.38 -10.80
CA SER A 139 16.45 5.51 -11.37
C SER A 139 16.78 4.26 -12.18
N SER A 140 16.49 4.29 -13.47
CA SER A 140 16.58 3.15 -14.37
C SER A 140 16.92 3.63 -15.79
N PRO A 141 17.54 2.80 -16.65
CA PRO A 141 17.67 3.12 -18.08
C PRO A 141 16.34 3.39 -18.79
N ALA A 142 15.23 2.82 -18.32
CA ALA A 142 13.90 3.04 -18.88
C ALA A 142 12.77 2.80 -17.86
N THR A 143 11.61 3.42 -18.11
CA THR A 143 10.32 3.10 -17.49
C THR A 143 9.33 2.75 -18.61
N LEU A 144 8.74 1.55 -18.58
CA LEU A 144 7.77 1.10 -19.57
C LEU A 144 6.36 1.13 -18.97
N PHE A 145 5.46 1.88 -19.61
CA PHE A 145 4.02 1.81 -19.34
C PHE A 145 3.34 1.15 -20.54
N THR A 146 2.83 -0.06 -20.35
CA THR A 146 2.22 -0.88 -21.41
C THR A 146 0.71 -1.01 -21.22
N GLY A 147 -0.02 -1.19 -22.32
CA GLY A 147 -1.47 -1.40 -22.32
C GLY A 147 -1.85 -2.86 -22.57
N GLU A 148 -3.02 -3.25 -22.08
CA GLU A 148 -3.58 -4.62 -22.18
C GLU A 148 -4.68 -4.74 -23.26
N GLY A 149 -4.79 -3.77 -24.18
CA GLY A 149 -5.80 -3.78 -25.23
C GLY A 149 -6.35 -2.40 -25.55
N ALA A 150 -7.65 -2.18 -25.35
CA ALA A 150 -8.43 -1.06 -25.89
C ALA A 150 -7.99 0.38 -25.48
N GLY A 151 -6.89 0.53 -24.72
CA GLY A 151 -6.26 1.82 -24.45
C GLY A 151 -5.20 1.77 -23.35
N HIS A 152 -4.41 2.83 -23.27
CA HIS A 152 -3.51 3.13 -22.15
C HIS A 152 -3.46 4.66 -22.00
N GLN A 153 -3.58 5.17 -20.77
CA GLN A 153 -3.61 6.62 -20.51
C GLN A 153 -2.74 6.97 -19.31
N LEU A 154 -1.91 8.00 -19.48
CA LEU A 154 -1.33 8.73 -18.36
C LEU A 154 -2.21 9.93 -18.06
N LYS A 155 -2.87 9.93 -16.90
CA LYS A 155 -3.70 11.05 -16.44
C LYS A 155 -2.89 11.94 -15.52
N ILE A 156 -2.63 13.17 -15.94
CA ILE A 156 -1.93 14.19 -15.15
C ILE A 156 -2.95 15.28 -14.81
N ASN A 157 -3.34 15.36 -13.55
CA ASN A 157 -4.37 16.29 -13.08
C ASN A 157 -3.73 17.41 -12.24
N LYS A 158 -4.31 18.60 -12.32
CA LYS A 158 -3.95 19.76 -11.50
C LYS A 158 -5.18 20.25 -10.72
N ALA A 159 -4.98 20.89 -9.58
CA ALA A 159 -6.07 21.28 -8.69
C ALA A 159 -6.80 22.55 -9.16
N ALA A 160 -6.07 23.49 -9.74
CA ALA A 160 -6.59 24.75 -10.26
C ALA A 160 -6.16 25.03 -11.71
N ASP A 161 -6.87 25.93 -12.38
CA ASP A 161 -6.55 26.36 -13.74
C ASP A 161 -5.20 27.08 -13.85
N THR A 162 -4.72 27.65 -12.76
CA THR A 162 -3.42 28.33 -12.68
C THR A 162 -2.27 27.40 -12.29
N ASP A 163 -2.55 26.15 -11.93
CA ASP A 163 -1.51 25.18 -11.58
C ASP A 163 -0.85 24.59 -12.83
N THR A 164 0.19 23.78 -12.59
CA THR A 164 0.93 23.06 -13.63
C THR A 164 0.65 21.57 -13.61
N ALA A 165 0.26 21.01 -14.75
CA ALA A 165 0.25 19.57 -15.02
C ALA A 165 1.06 19.31 -16.31
N SER A 166 2.26 18.78 -16.16
CA SER A 166 3.24 18.74 -17.25
C SER A 166 4.18 17.54 -17.17
N LEU A 167 4.92 17.35 -18.27
CA LEU A 167 6.10 16.50 -18.36
C LEU A 167 7.32 17.42 -18.50
N LEU A 168 8.23 17.35 -17.52
CA LEU A 168 9.46 18.15 -17.47
C LEU A 168 10.66 17.30 -17.91
N PHE A 169 11.42 17.79 -18.88
CA PHE A 169 12.62 17.16 -19.41
C PHE A 169 13.86 17.85 -18.84
N GLN A 170 14.76 17.08 -18.24
CA GLN A 170 15.89 17.61 -17.46
C GLN A 170 17.22 16.95 -17.82
N SER A 171 18.33 17.65 -17.53
CA SER A 171 19.66 17.06 -17.41
C SER A 171 20.32 17.60 -16.14
N ASN A 172 20.93 16.74 -15.33
CA ASN A 172 21.48 17.09 -14.02
C ASN A 172 20.51 17.92 -13.16
N LEU A 173 19.23 17.55 -13.15
CA LEU A 173 18.14 18.24 -12.42
C LEU A 173 17.85 19.68 -12.90
N THR A 174 18.45 20.13 -14.01
CA THR A 174 18.10 21.40 -14.67
C THR A 174 17.02 21.13 -15.72
N GLY A 175 15.90 21.87 -15.67
CA GLY A 175 14.84 21.79 -16.66
C GLY A 175 15.19 22.48 -17.97
N HIS A 176 14.93 21.81 -19.09
CA HIS A 176 15.24 22.32 -20.44
C HIS A 176 14.01 22.44 -21.33
N ALA A 177 13.04 21.54 -21.16
CA ALA A 177 11.77 21.59 -21.85
C ALA A 177 10.65 21.11 -20.94
N GLU A 178 9.46 21.67 -21.11
CA GLU A 178 8.26 21.29 -20.38
C GLU A 178 7.08 21.28 -21.34
N MET A 179 6.27 20.22 -21.31
CA MET A 179 5.03 20.16 -22.10
C MET A 179 3.83 19.80 -21.25
N GLY A 180 2.72 20.51 -21.44
CA GLY A 180 1.49 20.29 -20.69
C GLY A 180 0.70 21.57 -20.44
N LEU A 181 -0.13 21.52 -19.40
CA LEU A 181 -0.98 22.62 -18.93
C LEU A 181 -0.21 23.43 -17.88
N ALA A 182 0.62 24.38 -18.33
CA ALA A 182 1.58 25.07 -17.46
C ALA A 182 1.13 26.49 -17.11
N GLY A 183 0.38 26.64 -16.01
CA GLY A 183 -0.15 27.92 -15.53
C GLY A 183 -1.42 28.39 -16.24
N SER A 184 -2.06 27.50 -17.00
CA SER A 184 -3.25 27.75 -17.81
C SER A 184 -3.93 26.41 -18.16
N THR A 185 -5.11 26.45 -18.79
CA THR A 185 -5.76 25.29 -19.44
C THR A 185 -5.30 25.08 -20.88
N ASP A 186 -4.49 25.98 -21.44
CA ASP A 186 -3.90 25.84 -22.76
C ASP A 186 -2.76 24.81 -22.75
N PHE A 187 -2.66 24.01 -23.80
CA PHE A 187 -1.51 23.12 -23.97
C PHE A 187 -0.31 23.92 -24.45
N THR A 188 0.82 23.79 -23.76
CA THR A 188 2.04 24.54 -24.07
C THR A 188 3.25 23.63 -24.19
N ILE A 189 4.21 24.04 -25.01
CA ILE A 189 5.60 23.57 -24.97
C ILE A 189 6.46 24.77 -24.60
N LYS A 190 7.14 24.69 -23.47
CA LYS A 190 8.08 25.70 -22.99
C LYS A 190 9.50 25.17 -23.03
N THR A 191 10.46 26.05 -23.27
CA THR A 191 11.89 25.71 -23.27
C THR A 191 12.67 26.69 -22.40
N SER A 192 13.76 26.20 -21.80
CA SER A 192 14.68 26.97 -20.98
C SER A 192 16.11 26.51 -21.22
N SER A 193 17.08 27.41 -21.11
CA SER A 193 18.51 27.08 -21.13
C SER A 193 19.10 26.83 -19.73
N ASP A 194 18.40 27.26 -18.69
CA ASP A 194 18.91 27.36 -17.31
C ASP A 194 17.93 26.81 -16.25
N GLY A 195 16.78 26.30 -16.66
CA GLY A 195 15.70 25.83 -15.77
C GLY A 195 14.94 26.93 -15.03
N THR A 196 15.28 28.20 -15.24
CA THR A 196 14.74 29.34 -14.51
C THR A 196 14.00 30.31 -15.43
N SER A 197 14.59 30.63 -16.59
CA SER A 197 14.02 31.51 -17.61
C SER A 197 13.33 30.67 -18.67
N TRP A 198 12.01 30.80 -18.79
CA TRP A 198 11.19 29.98 -19.68
C TRP A 198 10.56 30.80 -20.80
N PHE A 199 10.61 30.24 -22.02
CA PHE A 199 9.92 30.78 -23.19
C PHE A 199 8.82 29.81 -23.63
N THR A 200 7.62 30.32 -23.91
CA THR A 200 6.57 29.52 -24.57
C THR A 200 6.89 29.43 -26.06
N ALA A 201 7.39 28.28 -26.49
CA ALA A 201 7.72 28.02 -27.88
C ALA A 201 6.46 27.74 -28.70
N LEU A 202 5.52 26.96 -28.15
CA LEU A 202 4.24 26.62 -28.76
C LEU A 202 3.12 26.70 -27.73
N GLN A 203 1.96 27.21 -28.16
CA GLN A 203 0.74 27.22 -27.37
C GLN A 203 -0.45 26.84 -28.24
N CYS A 204 -1.29 25.93 -27.76
CA CYS A 204 -2.57 25.58 -28.35
C CYS A 204 -3.67 26.06 -27.40
N ALA A 205 -4.49 27.00 -27.87
CA ALA A 205 -5.55 27.61 -27.09
C ALA A 205 -6.67 26.59 -26.83
N SER A 206 -6.98 26.36 -25.56
CA SER A 206 -8.04 25.44 -25.12
C SER A 206 -9.44 25.87 -25.58
N ALA A 207 -9.66 27.18 -25.78
CA ALA A 207 -10.95 27.73 -26.18
C ALA A 207 -11.37 27.38 -27.62
N ASN A 208 -10.40 27.18 -28.54
CA ASN A 208 -10.69 27.05 -29.97
C ASN A 208 -9.70 26.15 -30.75
N GLY A 209 -8.69 25.57 -30.09
CA GLY A 209 -7.69 24.72 -30.70
C GLY A 209 -6.66 25.45 -31.58
N MET A 210 -6.62 26.78 -31.56
CA MET A 210 -5.67 27.54 -32.38
C MET A 210 -4.25 27.43 -31.82
N VAL A 211 -3.28 27.17 -32.71
CA VAL A 211 -1.86 27.11 -32.37
C VAL A 211 -1.19 28.45 -32.63
N SER A 212 -0.34 28.89 -31.70
CA SER A 212 0.54 30.06 -31.83
C SER A 212 1.97 29.74 -31.41
N PHE A 213 2.91 30.58 -31.84
CA PHE A 213 4.34 30.49 -31.53
C PHE A 213 4.82 31.77 -30.83
N PRO A 214 4.59 31.92 -29.51
CA PRO A 214 4.86 33.19 -28.81
C PRO A 214 6.33 33.63 -28.83
N ALA A 215 7.27 32.68 -28.82
CA ALA A 215 8.71 32.97 -28.95
C ALA A 215 9.15 33.27 -30.40
N GLY A 216 8.22 33.27 -31.36
CA GLY A 216 8.49 33.44 -32.78
C GLY A 216 8.94 32.15 -33.47
N VAL A 217 9.17 32.26 -34.78
CA VAL A 217 9.66 31.17 -35.63
C VAL A 217 10.90 31.68 -36.36
N SER A 218 11.96 30.87 -36.41
CA SER A 218 13.13 31.16 -37.23
C SER A 218 12.99 30.51 -38.61
N GLY A 219 13.05 31.29 -39.68
CA GLY A 219 12.95 30.81 -41.07
C GLY A 219 11.90 31.53 -41.92
N ARG A 220 11.64 31.00 -43.13
CA ARG A 220 10.61 31.52 -44.05
C ARG A 220 9.21 31.13 -43.54
N ILE A 221 8.34 32.12 -43.34
CA ILE A 221 6.93 31.92 -43.01
C ILE A 221 6.10 32.16 -44.27
N GLU A 222 5.35 31.15 -44.73
CA GLU A 222 4.36 31.27 -45.79
C GLU A 222 2.97 31.07 -45.17
N VAL A 223 2.15 32.12 -45.17
CA VAL A 223 0.79 32.10 -44.62
C VAL A 223 -0.19 31.74 -45.72
N PHE A 224 -0.83 30.58 -45.62
CA PHE A 224 -1.94 30.19 -46.51
C PHE A 224 -3.26 30.48 -45.81
N ASN A 225 -3.95 31.54 -46.24
CA ASN A 225 -5.33 31.79 -45.80
C ASN A 225 -6.27 30.82 -46.52
N THR A 226 -6.91 29.92 -45.79
CA THR A 226 -8.01 29.08 -46.28
C THR A 226 -9.34 29.84 -46.26
N GLY A 227 -9.36 31.06 -46.79
CA GLY A 227 -10.59 31.82 -46.96
C GLY A 227 -11.39 31.25 -48.13
N ASN A 228 -12.52 30.60 -47.85
CA ASN A 228 -13.59 30.47 -48.84
C ASN A 228 -14.16 31.87 -49.08
N SER A 229 -13.95 32.38 -50.29
CA SER A 229 -14.67 33.53 -50.85
C SER A 229 -16.13 33.20 -51.10
#